data_AF-A0A426D9P0-F1
#
_entry.id   AF-A0A426D9P0-F1
#
_cell.length_a   1.000
_cell.length_b   1.000
_cell.length_c   1.000
_cell.angle_alpha   90.00
_cell.angle_beta   90.00
_cell.angle_gamma   90.00
#
_symmetry.space_group_name_H-M   'P 1'
#
loop_
_entity.id
_entity.type
_entity.pdbx_description
1 polymer ?
#
loop_
_entity_poly.entity_id
_entity_poly.type
_entity_poly.pdbx_seq_one_letter_code
_entity_poly.pdbx_strand_id
1 'polypeptide(L)'
;MKDFFASQSKTNKGILIVSVMLMLIEPWLMLVNTTVGLALAGTGIIGFSTYLEFLPYFRQTVLHWLLLILILIGLLLVLIVYSFAVLAAFGA
;
A
#
# COMPACT_ATOMS: atom_id res chain seq x y z
N MET A 1 -6.00 1.25 23.92
CA MET A 1 -6.24 1.28 22.45
C MET A 1 -6.19 2.68 21.84
N LYS A 2 -6.59 3.75 22.55
CA LYS A 2 -6.49 5.14 22.04
C LYS A 2 -5.05 5.62 21.85
N ASP A 3 -4.11 5.14 22.65
CA ASP A 3 -2.72 5.60 22.61
C ASP A 3 -1.88 4.99 21.47
N PHE A 4 -2.40 3.94 20.82
CA PHE A 4 -1.73 3.27 19.71
C PHE A 4 -1.71 4.12 18.43
N PHE A 5 -2.71 5.01 18.28
CA PHE A 5 -2.82 5.96 17.18
C PHE A 5 -2.28 7.37 17.55
N ALA A 6 -1.89 7.58 18.81
CA ALA A 6 -1.55 8.90 19.33
C ALA A 6 -0.12 9.36 19.00
N SER A 7 0.81 8.45 18.65
CA SER A 7 2.18 8.81 18.27
C SER A 7 2.40 9.01 16.76
N GLN A 8 1.34 8.93 15.94
CA GLN A 8 1.50 9.19 14.51
C GLN A 8 1.50 10.69 14.23
N SER A 9 2.67 11.20 13.83
CA SER A 9 2.82 12.53 13.26
C SER A 9 1.82 12.73 12.11
N LYS A 10 1.36 13.98 11.90
CA LYS A 10 0.49 14.33 10.76
C LYS A 10 1.09 13.86 9.43
N THR A 11 2.42 13.85 9.33
CA THR A 11 3.20 13.37 8.19
C THR A 11 2.97 11.88 7.91
N ASN A 12 3.03 11.01 8.92
CA ASN A 12 2.81 9.56 8.72
C ASN A 12 1.40 9.25 8.21
N LYS A 13 0.39 9.96 8.73
CA LYS A 13 -0.99 9.83 8.22
C LYS A 13 -1.10 10.31 6.77
N GLY A 14 -0.38 11.38 6.41
CA GLY A 14 -0.29 11.85 5.02
C GLY A 14 0.32 10.78 4.09
N ILE A 15 1.41 10.14 4.52
CA ILE A 15 2.05 9.06 3.76
C ILE A 15 1.07 7.91 3.51
N LEU A 16 0.32 7.47 4.53
CA LEU A 16 -0.70 6.43 4.36
C LEU A 16 -1.75 6.83 3.31
N ILE A 17 -2.31 8.03 3.44
CA ILE A 17 -3.36 8.52 2.54
C ILE A 17 -2.84 8.57 1.10
N VAL A 18 -1.67 9.17 0.88
CA VAL A 18 -1.06 9.25 -0.46
C VAL A 18 -0.81 7.85 -1.02
N SER A 19 -0.27 6.94 -0.22
CA SER A 19 0.04 5.57 -0.65
C SER A 19 -1.21 4.81 -1.08
N VAL A 20 -2.29 4.90 -0.30
CA VAL A 20 -3.57 4.27 -0.62
C VAL A 20 -4.18 4.88 -1.89
N MET A 21 -4.10 6.21 -2.05
CA MET A 21 -4.58 6.86 -3.27
C MET A 21 -3.80 6.40 -4.50
N LEU A 22 -2.47 6.27 -4.41
CA LEU A 22 -1.65 5.76 -5.51
C LEU A 22 -2.02 4.33 -5.90
N MET A 23 -2.26 3.45 -4.92
CA MET A 23 -2.72 2.07 -5.15
C MET A 23 -4.11 2.00 -5.80
N LEU A 24 -5.02 2.91 -5.45
CA LEU A 24 -6.37 2.93 -6.02
C LEU A 24 -6.38 3.45 -7.46
N ILE A 25 -5.49 4.40 -7.78
CA ILE A 25 -5.43 5.04 -9.11
C ILE A 25 -4.61 4.20 -10.09
N GLU A 26 -3.65 3.41 -9.62
CA GLU A 26 -2.73 2.63 -10.46
C GLU A 26 -3.42 1.81 -11.58
N PRO A 27 -4.46 1.01 -11.31
CA PRO A 27 -5.07 0.19 -12.36
C PRO A 27 -5.73 0.98 -13.48
N TRP A 28 -6.24 2.17 -13.16
CA TRP A 28 -6.85 3.07 -14.14
C TRP A 28 -5.78 3.71 -15.02
N LEU A 29 -4.62 4.03 -14.44
CA LEU A 29 -3.50 4.57 -15.21
C LEU A 29 -2.80 3.48 -16.02
N MET A 30 -2.84 2.22 -15.62
CA MET A 30 -2.38 1.10 -16.43
C MET A 30 -3.13 0.98 -17.77
N LEU A 31 -4.41 1.38 -17.82
CA LEU A 31 -5.20 1.40 -19.07
C LEU A 31 -4.64 2.41 -20.09
N VAL A 32 -4.06 3.50 -19.61
CA VAL A 32 -3.50 4.58 -20.46
C VAL A 32 -2.02 4.34 -20.74
N ASN A 33 -1.26 4.00 -19.71
CA ASN A 33 0.17 3.73 -19.80
C ASN A 33 0.59 2.75 -18.70
N THR A 34 0.89 1.51 -19.10
CA THR A 34 1.28 0.43 -18.18
C THR A 34 2.53 0.76 -17.37
N THR A 35 3.49 1.50 -17.94
CA THR A 35 4.73 1.88 -17.24
C THR A 35 4.44 2.83 -16.09
N VAL A 36 3.58 3.83 -16.30
CA VAL A 36 3.16 4.78 -15.26
C VAL A 36 2.35 4.06 -14.19
N GLY A 37 1.41 3.21 -14.58
CA GLY A 37 0.63 2.40 -13.65
C GLY A 37 1.52 1.56 -12.71
N LEU A 38 2.48 0.80 -13.27
CA LEU A 38 3.44 0.02 -12.49
C LEU A 38 4.28 0.87 -11.53
N ALA A 39 4.74 2.04 -11.99
CA ALA A 39 5.52 2.95 -11.14
C ALA A 39 4.69 3.46 -9.94
N LEU A 40 3.40 3.72 -10.13
CA LEU A 40 2.50 4.15 -9.06
C LEU A 40 2.16 3.03 -8.09
N ALA A 41 1.96 1.78 -8.56
CA ALA A 41 1.84 0.61 -7.69
C ALA A 41 3.07 0.49 -6.78
N GLY A 42 4.27 0.55 -7.36
CA GLY A 42 5.52 0.46 -6.61
C GLY A 42 5.65 1.58 -5.57
N THR A 43 5.36 2.82 -5.98
CA THR A 43 5.43 3.98 -5.08
C THR A 43 4.41 3.89 -3.96
N GLY A 44 3.18 3.44 -4.26
CA GLY A 44 2.14 3.19 -3.27
C GLY A 44 2.57 2.14 -2.26
N ILE A 45 3.08 0.99 -2.72
CA ILE A 45 3.54 -0.10 -1.84
C ILE A 45 4.67 0.36 -0.93
N ILE A 46 5.67 1.08 -1.46
CA ILE A 46 6.79 1.61 -0.69
C ILE A 46 6.29 2.61 0.38
N GLY A 47 5.38 3.50 0.01
CA GLY A 47 4.82 4.46 0.98
C GLY A 47 4.01 3.76 2.08
N PHE A 48 3.25 2.72 1.73
CA PHE A 48 2.49 1.94 2.69
C PHE A 48 3.39 1.10 3.61
N SER A 49 4.44 0.48 3.06
CA SER A 49 5.42 -0.25 3.88
C SER A 49 6.14 0.69 4.84
N THR A 50 6.55 1.86 4.36
CA THR A 50 7.14 2.93 5.17
C THR A 50 6.22 3.31 6.34
N TYR A 51 4.93 3.51 6.06
CA TYR A 51 3.94 3.78 7.09
C TYR A 51 3.87 2.67 8.16
N LEU A 52 3.80 1.41 7.72
CA LEU A 52 3.72 0.26 8.61
C LEU A 52 4.99 0.09 9.46
N GLU A 53 6.17 0.35 8.91
CA GLU A 53 7.44 0.29 9.66
C GLU A 53 7.50 1.32 10.79
N PHE A 54 6.85 2.48 10.62
CA PHE A 54 6.75 3.49 11.66
C PHE A 54 5.74 3.15 12.77
N LEU A 55 4.92 2.10 12.62
CA LEU A 55 4.02 1.66 13.68
C LEU A 55 4.82 0.96 14.78
N PRO A 56 4.67 1.37 16.07
CA PRO A 56 5.39 0.78 17.19
C PRO A 56 5.14 -0.73 17.34
N TYR A 57 4.00 -1.24 16.86
CA TYR A 57 3.65 -2.66 16.92
C TYR A 57 4.65 -3.56 16.18
N PHE A 58 4.99 -3.19 14.95
CA PHE A 58 5.77 -4.04 14.06
C PHE A 58 7.27 -4.07 14.38
N ARG A 59 7.72 -3.17 15.26
CA ARG A 59 9.13 -3.05 15.68
C ARG A 59 9.49 -3.84 16.94
N GLN A 60 8.53 -4.54 17.57
CA GLN A 60 8.74 -5.14 18.90
C GLN A 60 9.44 -6.49 18.85
N THR A 61 9.05 -7.37 17.94
CA THR A 61 9.59 -8.74 17.85
C THR A 61 9.64 -9.23 16.41
N VAL A 62 10.45 -10.27 16.17
CA VAL A 62 10.58 -10.93 14.86
C VAL A 62 9.24 -11.45 14.34
N LEU A 63 8.36 -11.94 15.22
CA LEU A 63 7.01 -12.39 14.85
C LEU A 63 6.15 -11.24 14.30
N HIS A 64 6.22 -10.06 14.91
CA HIS A 64 5.50 -8.89 14.39
C HIS A 64 6.08 -8.44 13.06
N TRP A 65 7.41 -8.52 12.87
CA TRP A 65 8.02 -8.23 11.58
C TRP A 65 7.58 -9.22 10.48
N LEU A 66 7.44 -10.50 10.80
CA LEU A 66 6.86 -11.51 9.90
C LEU A 66 5.39 -11.20 9.57
N LEU A 67 4.60 -10.73 10.54
CA LEU A 67 3.23 -10.27 10.30
C LEU A 67 3.19 -9.06 9.36
N LEU A 68 4.13 -8.12 9.48
CA LEU A 68 4.25 -6.98 8.54
C LEU A 68 4.49 -7.48 7.11
N ILE A 69 5.40 -8.43 6.92
CA ILE A 69 5.66 -9.03 5.61
C ILE A 69 4.41 -9.73 5.09
N LEU A 70 3.71 -10.47 5.93
CA LEU A 70 2.47 -11.15 5.54
C LEU A 70 1.39 -10.17 5.10
N ILE A 71 1.25 -9.03 5.79
CA ILE A 71 0.32 -7.95 5.42
C ILE A 71 0.71 -7.35 4.07
N LEU A 72 2.00 -7.10 3.83
CA LEU A 72 2.48 -6.56 2.55
C LEU A 72 2.25 -7.54 1.40
N ILE A 73 2.49 -8.84 1.61
CA ILE A 73 2.19 -9.87 0.61
C ILE A 73 0.69 -9.93 0.33
N GLY A 74 -0.15 -9.92 1.37
CA GLY A 74 -1.60 -9.90 1.22
C GLY A 74 -2.09 -8.68 0.44
N LEU A 75 -1.56 -7.50 0.74
CA LEU A 75 -1.85 -6.26 0.03
C LEU A 75 -1.45 -6.35 -1.45
N LEU A 76 -0.27 -6.92 -1.73
CA LEU A 76 0.22 -7.09 -3.09
C LEU A 76 -0.66 -8.04 -3.90
N LEU A 77 -1.16 -9.12 -3.30
CA LEU A 77 -2.13 -10.02 -3.93
C LEU A 77 -3.46 -9.31 -4.24
N VAL A 78 -3.97 -8.51 -3.29
CA VAL A 78 -5.19 -7.71 -3.50
C VAL A 78 -4.98 -6.71 -4.64
N LEU A 79 -3.83 -6.04 -4.68
CA LEU A 79 -3.49 -5.09 -5.73
C LEU A 79 -3.47 -5.78 -7.10
N ILE A 80 -2.77 -6.92 -7.23
CA ILE A 80 -2.75 -7.71 -8.45
C ILE A 80 -4.16 -8.06 -8.92
N VAL A 81 -4.99 -8.63 -8.03
CA VAL A 81 -6.37 -9.00 -8.37
C VAL A 81 -7.18 -7.77 -8.81
N TYR A 82 -7.00 -6.64 -8.12
CA TYR A 82 -7.66 -5.39 -8.47
C TYR A 82 -7.23 -4.87 -9.84
N SER A 83 -5.93 -4.84 -10.13
CA SER A 83 -5.39 -4.41 -11.43
C SER A 83 -5.89 -5.29 -12.56
N PHE A 84 -5.87 -6.61 -12.39
CA PHE A 84 -6.43 -7.55 -13.37
C PHE A 84 -7.94 -7.37 -13.57
N ALA A 85 -8.71 -7.13 -12.50
CA ALA A 85 -10.15 -6.92 -12.60
C ALA A 85 -10.48 -5.64 -13.40
N VAL A 86 -9.74 -4.55 -13.17
CA VAL A 86 -9.91 -3.29 -13.92
C VAL A 86 -9.52 -3.48 -15.39
N LEU A 87 -8.37 -4.10 -15.67
CA LEU A 87 -7.94 -4.38 -17.04
C LEU A 87 -8.93 -5.29 -17.78
N ALA A 88 -9.47 -6.32 -17.12
CA ALA A 88 -10.45 -7.22 -17.73
C ALA A 88 -11.81 -6.52 -18.00
N ALA A 89 -12.22 -5.60 -17.13
CA ALA A 89 -13.50 -4.91 -17.26
C ALA A 89 -13.46 -3.72 -18.23
N PHE A 90 -12.31 -3.04 -18.37
CA PHE A 90 -12.19 -1.76 -19.06
C PHE A 90 -11.06 -1.68 -20.09
N GLY A 91 -10.23 -2.70 -20.23
CA GLY A 91 -9.08 -2.72 -21.14
C GLY A 91 -9.36 -3.22 -22.56
N ALA A 92 -10.62 -3.23 -22.99
CA ALA A 92 -11.05 -3.59 -24.34
C ALA A 92 -11.00 -2.40 -25.31
#